data_AF-A0A7J9GXV9-F1
#
_entry.id   AF-A0A7J9GXV9-F1
#
_cell.length_a   1.000
_cell.length_b   1.000
_cell.length_c   1.000
_cell.angle_alpha   90.00
_cell.angle_beta   90.00
_cell.angle_gamma   90.00
#
_symmetry.space_group_name_H-M   'P 1'
#
loop_
_entity.id
_entity.type
_entity.pdbx_description
1 polymer ?
#
loop_
_entity_poly.entity_id
_entity_poly.type
_entity_poly.pdbx_seq_one_letter_code
_entity_poly.pdbx_strand_id
1 'polypeptide(L)'
;MNKDMLKEISRREKQSGIVPEPDIDTYMKAISIEGLKGTLQTDYILKILGLDICADTIVGDAMNRGISGGEKRRLTTGEMIIGPNKALFMDEISTGLDSSTTFQIVTCLQQLTHITEATILVSLLQPPPETFDLFDDIILMAEGKIVYQGPRNYVQEFFEHCGFRCPERKGVADFLQEVLSEKDQAQYWYRKDQPHSFVSVDNFIVAFNKFHTVQKLNEELCTPFHKCESHKSALSFNIYSLGKWELLKTCMAREWLLIKRNSFVYVSKTLQLVVIALITMTIFIRTRMKLDLVHASYYLGSLFYALIRLMTTGVAELALTVSRLSVFYKQRDCYLYPAWAYSIPAAILKIPFSFIDAFLWTALTYYVIGYSPEPERFFRQLFLLFLIHQMAISLFRFIASVIRDPPFAANFEIILTIQTFPAALLPSWLKWGFWLSPLAYSEIGIA
;
A
#
# COMPACT_ATOMS: atom_id res chain seq x y z
N MET A 1 11.30 12.51 -15.24
CA MET A 1 11.17 13.55 -16.28
C MET A 1 11.71 12.98 -17.59
N ASN A 2 10.94 12.99 -18.68
CA ASN A 2 11.38 12.40 -19.96
C ASN A 2 12.45 13.27 -20.64
N LYS A 3 13.37 12.64 -21.39
CA LYS A 3 14.41 13.33 -22.20
C LYS A 3 13.82 14.42 -23.11
N ASP A 4 12.61 14.22 -23.60
CA ASP A 4 11.90 15.19 -24.44
C ASP A 4 11.47 16.46 -23.68
N MET A 5 11.12 16.35 -22.39
CA MET A 5 10.78 17.51 -21.56
C MET A 5 11.99 18.39 -21.28
N LEU A 6 13.16 17.79 -20.98
CA LEU A 6 14.40 18.53 -20.80
C LEU A 6 14.81 19.27 -22.06
N LYS A 7 14.63 18.63 -23.22
CA LYS A 7 14.92 19.24 -24.51
C LYS A 7 14.02 20.45 -24.79
N GLU A 8 12.75 20.37 -24.39
CA GLU A 8 11.79 21.47 -24.50
C GLU A 8 12.08 22.60 -23.50
N ILE A 9 12.47 22.28 -22.26
CA ILE A 9 12.90 23.26 -21.25
C ILE A 9 14.11 24.05 -21.76
N SER A 10 15.17 23.37 -22.20
CA SER A 10 16.36 24.03 -22.76
C SER A 10 16.05 24.84 -24.02
N ARG A 11 15.04 24.46 -24.81
CA ARG A 11 14.57 25.23 -25.97
C ARG A 11 13.94 26.55 -25.52
N ARG A 12 13.10 26.52 -24.49
CA ARG A 12 12.40 27.70 -23.95
C ARG A 12 13.36 28.63 -23.21
N GLU A 13 14.27 28.10 -22.41
CA GLU A 13 15.32 28.88 -21.75
C GLU A 13 16.14 29.69 -22.76
N LYS A 14 16.53 29.05 -23.88
CA LYS A 14 17.20 29.74 -24.99
C LYS A 14 16.34 30.79 -25.68
N GLN A 15 15.04 30.55 -25.85
CA GLN A 15 14.12 31.53 -26.45
C GLN A 15 13.89 32.74 -25.54
N SER A 16 13.87 32.52 -24.23
CA SER A 16 13.67 33.57 -23.23
C SER A 16 14.98 34.24 -22.78
N GLY A 17 16.15 33.81 -23.30
CA GLY A 17 17.45 34.34 -22.91
C GLY A 17 17.84 34.06 -21.45
N ILE A 18 17.23 33.05 -20.84
CA ILE A 18 17.47 32.69 -19.43
C ILE A 18 18.70 31.80 -19.36
N VAL A 19 19.67 32.18 -18.53
CA VAL A 19 20.78 31.29 -18.16
C VAL A 19 20.31 30.43 -16.99
N PRO A 20 20.17 29.10 -17.17
CA PRO A 20 19.71 28.24 -16.10
C PRO A 20 20.75 28.21 -14.98
N GLU A 21 20.25 28.21 -13.75
CA GLU A 21 21.10 28.16 -12.56
C GLU A 21 21.88 26.83 -12.54
N PRO A 22 23.20 26.84 -12.29
CA PRO A 22 24.05 25.64 -12.47
C PRO A 22 23.60 24.45 -11.63
N ASP A 23 23.14 24.70 -10.41
CA ASP A 23 22.73 23.66 -9.48
C ASP A 23 21.39 23.02 -9.90
N ILE A 24 20.45 23.83 -10.37
CA ILE A 24 19.15 23.37 -10.87
C ILE A 24 19.33 22.59 -12.19
N ASP A 25 20.15 23.09 -13.12
CA ASP A 25 20.44 22.40 -14.37
C ASP A 25 21.16 21.06 -14.13
N THR A 26 22.08 21.03 -13.17
CA THR A 26 22.77 19.81 -12.75
C THR A 26 21.79 18.81 -12.12
N TYR A 27 20.88 19.27 -11.26
CA TYR A 27 19.83 18.44 -10.66
C TYR A 27 18.87 17.87 -11.72
N MET A 28 18.39 18.72 -12.64
CA MET A 28 17.49 18.35 -13.73
C MET A 28 18.12 17.34 -14.68
N LYS A 29 19.42 17.52 -15.00
CA LYS A 29 20.20 16.55 -15.77
C LYS A 29 20.42 15.26 -15.00
N ALA A 30 20.73 15.31 -13.71
CA ALA A 30 20.98 14.13 -12.90
C ALA A 30 19.73 13.25 -12.70
N ILE A 31 18.53 13.85 -12.57
CA ILE A 31 17.24 13.14 -12.56
C ILE A 31 16.94 12.46 -13.92
N SER A 32 17.53 12.96 -15.00
CA SER A 32 17.31 12.45 -16.36
C SER A 32 18.18 11.26 -16.74
N ILE A 33 19.20 10.95 -15.94
CA ILE A 33 20.14 9.86 -16.20
C ILE A 33 19.46 8.53 -15.82
N GLU A 34 19.19 7.70 -16.83
CA GLU A 34 18.75 6.31 -16.65
C GLU A 34 19.91 5.49 -16.06
N GLY A 35 19.78 4.99 -14.82
CA GLY A 35 20.75 4.04 -14.23
C GLY A 35 21.16 4.23 -12.77
N LEU A 36 20.70 5.29 -12.08
CA LEU A 36 20.93 5.46 -10.64
C LEU A 36 20.09 4.43 -9.84
N LYS A 37 20.69 3.83 -8.79
CA LYS A 37 20.03 2.83 -7.92
C LYS A 37 18.82 3.39 -7.15
N GLY A 38 18.78 4.71 -6.94
CA GLY A 38 17.66 5.47 -6.40
C GLY A 38 17.43 6.71 -7.25
N THR A 39 16.19 7.21 -7.29
CA THR A 39 15.92 8.53 -7.89
C THR A 39 16.49 9.58 -6.94
N LEU A 40 17.22 10.58 -7.43
CA LEU A 40 17.69 11.73 -6.62
C LEU A 40 16.56 12.34 -5.76
N GLN A 41 15.34 12.33 -6.30
CA GLN A 41 14.12 12.73 -5.59
C GLN A 41 13.83 11.87 -4.35
N THR A 42 14.04 10.55 -4.42
CA THR A 42 13.85 9.62 -3.29
C THR A 42 14.85 9.91 -2.17
N ASP A 43 16.12 10.05 -2.52
CA ASP A 43 17.19 10.31 -1.54
C ASP A 43 17.00 11.67 -0.87
N TYR A 44 16.55 12.67 -1.63
CA TYR A 44 16.24 14.00 -1.10
C TYR A 44 15.05 13.94 -0.14
N ILE A 45 13.94 13.31 -0.52
CA ILE A 45 12.76 13.15 0.34
C ILE A 45 13.11 12.37 1.62
N LEU A 46 13.93 11.32 1.53
CA LEU A 46 14.40 10.59 2.70
C LEU A 46 15.17 11.50 3.68
N LYS A 47 16.01 12.40 3.17
CA LYS A 47 16.73 13.36 4.01
C LYS A 47 15.80 14.40 4.65
N ILE A 48 14.86 14.98 3.90
CA ILE A 48 13.93 15.97 4.48
C ILE A 48 13.06 15.33 5.56
N LEU A 49 12.66 14.07 5.37
CA LEU A 49 11.88 13.31 6.36
C LEU A 49 12.72 12.75 7.52
N GLY A 50 14.05 12.97 7.53
CA GLY A 50 14.95 12.41 8.55
C GLY A 50 14.91 10.88 8.60
N LEU A 51 14.79 10.23 7.43
CA LEU A 51 14.76 8.79 7.23
C LEU A 51 16.04 8.26 6.56
N ASP A 52 17.02 9.13 6.32
CA ASP A 52 18.29 8.79 5.69
C ASP A 52 19.11 7.79 6.52
N ILE A 53 19.11 7.94 7.85
CA ILE A 53 19.81 7.03 8.77
C ILE A 53 19.22 5.61 8.71
N CYS A 54 17.92 5.48 8.42
CA CYS A 54 17.21 4.20 8.39
C CYS A 54 16.79 3.76 6.97
N ALA A 55 17.33 4.36 5.92
CA ALA A 55 16.94 4.13 4.53
C ALA A 55 17.04 2.64 4.09
N ASP A 56 18.08 1.94 4.54
CA ASP A 56 18.31 0.52 4.24
C ASP A 56 17.81 -0.44 5.33
N THR A 57 17.15 0.08 6.36
CA THR A 57 16.62 -0.71 7.47
C THR A 57 15.26 -1.33 7.11
N ILE A 58 15.02 -2.58 7.54
CA ILE A 58 13.72 -3.24 7.34
C ILE A 58 12.66 -2.51 8.19
N VAL A 59 11.54 -2.12 7.56
CA VAL A 59 10.42 -1.42 8.22
C VAL A 59 9.87 -2.22 9.42
N GLY A 60 9.86 -3.54 9.30
CA GLY A 60 9.42 -4.46 10.36
C GLY A 60 7.91 -4.56 10.49
N ASP A 61 7.47 -5.60 11.18
CA ASP A 61 6.06 -5.90 11.47
C ASP A 61 5.86 -5.99 13.00
N ALA A 62 4.75 -6.60 13.46
CA ALA A 62 4.50 -6.77 14.89
C ALA A 62 5.43 -7.81 15.56
N MET A 63 5.97 -8.75 14.79
CA MET A 63 6.85 -9.83 15.26
C MET A 63 8.33 -9.50 15.04
N ASN A 64 8.65 -8.82 13.94
CA ASN A 64 9.99 -8.42 13.55
C ASN A 64 10.20 -6.93 13.82
N ARG A 65 11.08 -6.63 14.78
CA ARG A 65 11.48 -5.25 15.07
C ARG A 65 12.08 -4.60 13.81
N GLY A 66 11.62 -3.40 13.51
CA GLY A 66 12.15 -2.57 12.43
C GLY A 66 12.26 -1.11 12.88
N ILE A 67 11.92 -0.19 12.00
CA ILE A 67 11.91 1.26 12.30
C ILE A 67 10.83 1.59 13.36
N SER A 68 11.04 2.69 14.08
CA SER A 68 10.15 3.20 15.12
C SER A 68 8.78 3.62 14.57
N GLY A 69 7.78 3.75 15.45
CA GLY A 69 6.42 4.17 15.06
C GLY A 69 6.38 5.54 14.36
N GLY A 70 7.15 6.51 14.86
CA GLY A 70 7.29 7.83 14.23
C GLY A 70 7.93 7.77 12.85
N GLU A 71 8.98 6.95 12.68
CA GLU A 71 9.59 6.72 11.36
C GLU A 71 8.64 6.03 10.38
N LYS A 72 7.81 5.07 10.83
CA LYS A 72 6.76 4.45 9.98
C LYS A 72 5.74 5.47 9.48
N ARG A 73 5.39 6.46 10.31
CA ARG A 73 4.49 7.55 9.93
C ARG A 73 5.14 8.47 8.90
N ARG A 74 6.38 8.92 9.13
CA ARG A 74 7.14 9.71 8.15
C ARG A 74 7.33 8.98 6.83
N LEU A 75 7.60 7.67 6.85
CA LEU A 75 7.72 6.85 5.65
C LEU A 75 6.39 6.78 4.86
N THR A 76 5.26 6.71 5.57
CA THR A 76 3.93 6.76 4.95
C THR A 76 3.68 8.10 4.26
N THR A 77 4.09 9.20 4.88
CA THR A 77 4.04 10.54 4.26
C THR A 77 4.94 10.59 3.03
N GLY A 78 6.18 10.07 3.12
CA GLY A 78 7.12 9.99 2.00
C GLY A 78 6.60 9.17 0.82
N GLU A 79 5.89 8.07 1.08
CA GLU A 79 5.23 7.27 0.04
C GLU A 79 4.20 8.08 -0.76
N MET A 80 3.52 9.05 -0.14
CA MET A 80 2.50 9.89 -0.79
C MET A 80 3.11 11.14 -1.47
N ILE A 81 4.18 11.68 -0.89
CA ILE A 81 4.92 12.83 -1.44
C ILE A 81 5.67 12.43 -2.70
N ILE A 82 6.19 11.19 -2.75
CA ILE A 82 7.05 10.79 -3.86
C ILE A 82 6.27 10.62 -5.15
N GLY A 83 6.57 11.47 -6.13
CA GLY A 83 5.91 11.51 -7.42
C GLY A 83 5.76 12.94 -7.94
N PRO A 84 5.13 13.12 -9.11
CA PRO A 84 4.86 14.44 -9.69
C PRO A 84 3.57 15.05 -9.10
N ASN A 85 3.36 14.96 -7.79
CA ASN A 85 2.15 15.46 -7.14
C ASN A 85 2.30 16.95 -6.86
N LYS A 86 1.43 17.77 -7.46
CA LYS A 86 1.38 19.23 -7.26
C LYS A 86 0.31 19.66 -6.25
N ALA A 87 -0.63 18.79 -5.92
CA ALA A 87 -1.64 19.03 -4.91
C ALA A 87 -1.68 17.83 -3.95
N LEU A 88 -1.56 18.09 -2.65
CA LEU A 88 -1.50 17.07 -1.62
C LEU A 88 -2.51 17.41 -0.53
N PHE A 89 -3.38 16.45 -0.23
CA PHE A 89 -4.42 16.58 0.78
C PHE A 89 -4.12 15.61 1.91
N MET A 90 -4.00 16.14 3.13
CA MET A 90 -3.53 15.40 4.28
C MET A 90 -4.49 15.61 5.45
N ASP A 91 -5.15 14.54 5.85
CA ASP A 91 -6.14 14.58 6.93
C ASP A 91 -5.54 14.04 8.24
N GLU A 92 -5.69 14.81 9.31
CA GLU A 92 -5.34 14.50 10.69
C GLU A 92 -3.92 13.94 10.89
N ILE A 93 -2.91 14.57 10.27
CA ILE A 93 -1.54 14.05 10.30
C ILE A 93 -0.89 14.06 11.69
N SER A 94 -1.40 14.85 12.63
CA SER A 94 -0.90 14.92 14.01
C SER A 94 -1.49 13.84 14.93
N THR A 95 -2.54 13.12 14.54
CA THR A 95 -3.23 12.17 15.42
C THR A 95 -2.31 11.00 15.79
N GLY A 96 -2.02 10.87 17.09
CA GLY A 96 -1.16 9.83 17.63
C GLY A 96 0.34 10.10 17.46
N LEU A 97 0.73 11.34 17.16
CA LEU A 97 2.13 11.80 17.16
C LEU A 97 2.42 12.70 18.36
N ASP A 98 3.68 12.74 18.78
CA ASP A 98 4.18 13.75 19.68
C ASP A 98 4.34 15.11 18.97
N SER A 99 4.35 16.19 19.75
CA SER A 99 4.45 17.56 19.23
C SER A 99 5.73 17.78 18.43
N SER A 100 6.85 17.19 18.85
CA SER A 100 8.15 17.37 18.19
C SER A 100 8.18 16.70 16.81
N THR A 101 7.67 15.48 16.70
CA THR A 101 7.54 14.78 15.41
C THR A 101 6.58 15.50 14.48
N THR A 102 5.47 16.03 15.01
CA THR A 102 4.50 16.81 14.22
C THR A 102 5.14 18.06 13.62
N PHE A 103 5.86 18.84 14.44
CA PHE A 103 6.58 20.03 13.97
C PHE A 103 7.58 19.70 12.86
N GLN A 104 8.37 18.63 13.02
CA GLN A 104 9.31 18.17 11.99
C GLN A 104 8.63 17.79 10.67
N ILE A 105 7.50 17.08 10.73
CA ILE A 105 6.73 16.71 9.53
C ILE A 105 6.19 17.96 8.84
N VAL A 106 5.59 18.89 9.58
CA VAL A 106 5.04 20.13 8.99
C VAL A 106 6.13 21.01 8.40
N THR A 107 7.30 21.08 9.04
CA THR A 107 8.48 21.81 8.51
C THR A 107 8.93 21.20 7.18
N CYS A 108 9.02 19.86 7.11
CA CYS A 108 9.31 19.15 5.87
C CYS A 108 8.28 19.46 4.78
N LEU A 109 6.99 19.47 5.11
CA LEU A 109 5.91 19.76 4.16
C LEU A 109 6.00 21.20 3.67
N GLN A 110 6.25 22.17 4.54
CA GLN A 110 6.43 23.57 4.17
C GLN A 110 7.59 23.74 3.18
N GLN A 111 8.75 23.18 3.50
CA GLN A 111 9.92 23.22 2.61
C GLN A 111 9.61 22.58 1.26
N LEU A 112 8.92 21.43 1.26
CA LEU A 112 8.50 20.76 0.04
C LEU A 112 7.56 21.64 -0.80
N THR A 113 6.54 22.25 -0.19
CA THR A 113 5.59 23.18 -0.83
C THR A 113 6.33 24.29 -1.56
N HIS A 114 7.29 24.93 -0.87
CA HIS A 114 8.01 26.10 -1.39
C HIS A 114 9.02 25.72 -2.49
N ILE A 115 9.71 24.58 -2.36
CA ILE A 115 10.69 24.11 -3.35
C ILE A 115 10.00 23.56 -4.60
N THR A 116 8.94 22.78 -4.42
CA THR A 116 8.27 22.09 -5.53
C THR A 116 7.13 22.89 -6.13
N GLU A 117 6.83 24.08 -5.60
CA GLU A 117 5.64 24.88 -5.96
C GLU A 117 4.38 24.00 -5.98
N ALA A 118 4.19 23.25 -4.89
CA ALA A 118 3.03 22.40 -4.69
C ALA A 118 2.04 23.09 -3.75
N THR A 119 0.77 22.68 -3.79
CA THR A 119 -0.27 23.08 -2.85
C THR A 119 -0.51 21.93 -1.87
N ILE A 120 -0.26 22.16 -0.58
CA ILE A 120 -0.51 21.16 0.46
C ILE A 120 -1.61 21.68 1.38
N LEU A 121 -2.72 20.95 1.45
CA LEU A 121 -3.79 21.20 2.40
C LEU A 121 -3.70 20.17 3.53
N VAL A 122 -3.51 20.65 4.76
CA VAL A 122 -3.37 19.81 5.95
C VAL A 122 -4.46 20.16 6.95
N SER A 123 -5.15 19.16 7.50
CA SER A 123 -5.97 19.35 8.70
C SER A 123 -5.16 18.96 9.95
N LEU A 124 -5.17 19.84 10.95
CA LEU A 124 -4.51 19.63 12.25
C LEU A 124 -5.49 19.92 13.38
N LEU A 125 -5.51 19.03 14.37
CA LEU A 125 -6.21 19.27 15.63
C LEU A 125 -5.27 19.97 16.61
N GLN A 126 -5.60 21.21 17.01
CA GLN A 126 -4.92 21.99 18.06
C GLN A 126 -3.37 21.99 17.92
N PRO A 127 -2.82 22.50 16.81
CA PRO A 127 -1.38 22.53 16.62
C PRO A 127 -0.68 23.43 17.65
N PRO A 128 0.50 23.03 18.16
CA PRO A 128 1.34 23.92 18.96
C PRO A 128 1.66 25.22 18.21
N PRO A 129 1.93 26.34 18.91
CA PRO A 129 2.23 27.64 18.29
C PRO A 129 3.34 27.57 17.23
N GLU A 130 4.43 26.86 17.55
CA GLU A 130 5.57 26.64 16.64
C GLU A 130 5.13 25.98 15.33
N THR A 131 4.20 25.04 15.39
CA THR A 131 3.68 24.34 14.19
C THR A 131 2.67 25.23 13.45
N PHE A 132 1.85 25.99 14.16
CA PHE A 132 0.91 26.94 13.58
C PHE A 132 1.62 28.03 12.77
N ASP A 133 2.79 28.48 13.23
CA ASP A 133 3.58 29.53 12.56
C ASP A 133 4.19 29.08 11.22
N LEU A 134 4.22 27.77 10.93
CA LEU A 134 4.70 27.24 9.66
C LEU A 134 3.69 27.37 8.50
N PHE A 135 2.43 27.70 8.79
CA PHE A 135 1.39 27.80 7.77
C PHE A 135 1.36 29.17 7.09
N ASP A 136 1.27 29.15 5.76
CA ASP A 136 1.10 30.34 4.93
C ASP A 136 -0.34 30.88 5.06
N ASP A 137 -1.33 29.99 4.84
CA ASP A 137 -2.76 30.27 4.91
C ASP A 137 -3.48 29.37 5.92
N ILE A 138 -4.58 29.87 6.48
CA ILE A 138 -5.45 29.16 7.42
C ILE A 138 -6.87 29.10 6.87
N ILE A 139 -7.49 27.93 6.97
CA ILE A 139 -8.92 27.71 6.74
C ILE A 139 -9.54 27.32 8.08
N LEU A 140 -10.43 28.17 8.58
CA LEU A 140 -11.16 27.94 9.84
C LEU A 140 -12.61 27.59 9.51
N MET A 141 -13.05 26.40 9.94
CA MET A 141 -14.39 25.89 9.70
C MET A 141 -15.15 25.67 11.00
N ALA A 142 -16.44 26.03 11.02
CA ALA A 142 -17.38 25.69 12.07
C ALA A 142 -18.77 25.45 11.49
N GLU A 143 -19.51 24.46 12.03
CA GLU A 143 -20.87 24.11 11.59
C GLU A 143 -20.98 23.85 10.07
N GLY A 144 -19.92 23.33 9.46
CA GLY A 144 -19.86 23.08 8.00
C GLY A 144 -19.67 24.34 7.14
N LYS A 145 -19.42 25.50 7.74
CA LYS A 145 -19.21 26.79 7.07
C LYS A 145 -17.77 27.27 7.26
N ILE A 146 -17.25 28.02 6.30
CA ILE A 146 -15.92 28.67 6.39
C ILE A 146 -16.10 30.00 7.12
N VAL A 147 -15.48 30.12 8.29
CA VAL A 147 -15.49 31.33 9.10
C VAL A 147 -14.40 32.30 8.67
N TYR A 148 -13.23 31.75 8.35
CA TYR A 148 -12.09 32.51 7.86
C TYR A 148 -11.28 31.65 6.87
N GLN A 149 -10.77 32.30 5.83
CA GLN A 149 -9.85 31.73 4.85
C GLN A 149 -8.88 32.81 4.38
N GLY A 150 -7.58 32.55 4.49
CA GLY A 150 -6.53 33.41 3.97
C GLY A 150 -5.27 33.43 4.83
N PRO A 151 -4.40 34.44 4.67
CA PRO A 151 -3.08 34.44 5.29
C PRO A 151 -3.15 34.37 6.80
N ARG A 152 -2.27 33.57 7.40
CA ARG A 152 -2.18 33.39 8.85
C ARG A 152 -2.04 34.72 9.60
N ASN A 153 -1.28 35.66 9.03
CA ASN A 153 -0.98 36.94 9.68
C ASN A 153 -2.23 37.82 9.92
N TYR A 154 -3.27 37.69 9.08
CA TYR A 154 -4.48 38.52 9.18
C TYR A 154 -5.58 37.88 10.03
N VAL A 155 -5.43 36.63 10.48
CA VAL A 155 -6.48 35.94 11.23
C VAL A 155 -6.76 36.63 12.57
N GLN A 156 -5.72 37.08 13.28
CA GLN A 156 -5.89 37.78 14.56
C GLN A 156 -6.55 39.14 14.35
N GLU A 157 -6.13 39.89 13.32
CA GLU A 157 -6.73 41.18 12.95
C GLU A 157 -8.23 41.04 12.63
N PHE A 158 -8.62 39.98 11.93
CA PHE A 158 -10.02 39.68 11.64
C PHE A 158 -10.85 39.49 12.92
N PHE A 159 -10.38 38.70 13.88
CA PHE A 159 -11.08 38.50 15.15
C PHE A 159 -11.06 39.75 16.02
N GLU A 160 -10.00 40.55 16.00
CA GLU A 160 -9.94 41.86 16.67
C GLU A 160 -10.99 42.82 16.10
N HIS A 161 -11.19 42.84 14.78
CA HIS A 161 -12.25 43.61 14.14
C HIS A 161 -13.65 43.17 14.59
N CYS A 162 -13.82 41.87 14.84
CA CYS A 162 -15.05 41.29 15.39
C CYS A 162 -15.23 41.54 16.90
N GLY A 163 -14.23 42.11 17.59
CA GLY A 163 -14.28 42.44 19.02
C GLY A 163 -13.58 41.45 19.95
N PHE A 164 -12.87 40.46 19.41
CA PHE A 164 -12.18 39.42 20.17
C PHE A 164 -10.66 39.56 20.07
N ARG A 165 -9.95 39.43 21.19
CA ARG A 165 -8.47 39.50 21.20
C ARG A 165 -7.88 38.24 21.84
N CYS A 166 -6.87 37.68 21.18
CA CYS A 166 -6.10 36.56 21.72
C CYS A 166 -5.22 37.03 22.90
N PRO A 167 -5.28 36.38 24.08
CA PRO A 167 -4.36 36.66 25.18
C PRO A 167 -2.92 36.24 24.86
N GLU A 168 -1.92 36.96 25.37
CA GLU A 168 -0.49 36.71 25.08
C GLU A 168 -0.01 35.30 25.49
N ARG A 169 -0.64 34.69 26.49
CA ARG A 169 -0.26 33.36 27.01
C ARG A 169 -1.01 32.20 26.34
N LYS A 170 -1.95 32.49 25.45
CA LYS A 170 -2.78 31.49 24.77
C LYS A 170 -2.23 31.26 23.36
N GLY A 171 -2.18 30.00 22.92
CA GLY A 171 -1.88 29.69 21.53
C GLY A 171 -2.98 30.22 20.60
N VAL A 172 -2.59 30.77 19.45
CA VAL A 172 -3.53 31.33 18.48
C VAL A 172 -4.48 30.24 17.98
N ALA A 173 -3.99 29.04 17.69
CA ALA A 173 -4.80 27.93 17.23
C ALA A 173 -5.90 27.54 18.24
N ASP A 174 -5.57 27.51 19.54
CA ASP A 174 -6.53 27.23 20.61
C ASP A 174 -7.58 28.34 20.72
N PHE A 175 -7.13 29.60 20.65
CA PHE A 175 -8.02 30.76 20.62
C PHE A 175 -9.01 30.68 19.45
N LEU A 176 -8.56 30.34 18.24
CA LEU A 176 -9.42 30.24 17.06
C LEU A 176 -10.50 29.17 17.18
N GLN A 177 -10.24 28.09 17.93
CA GLN A 177 -11.25 27.06 18.20
C GLN A 177 -12.22 27.51 19.29
N GLU A 178 -11.72 28.10 20.37
CA GLU A 178 -12.53 28.49 21.52
C GLU A 178 -13.38 29.74 21.27
N VAL A 179 -12.93 30.69 20.43
CA VAL A 179 -13.72 31.89 20.08
C VAL A 179 -15.01 31.56 19.31
N LEU A 180 -15.09 30.37 18.71
CA LEU A 180 -16.28 29.86 18.03
C LEU A 180 -17.22 29.10 18.98
N SER A 181 -16.77 28.75 20.19
CA SER A 181 -17.55 28.02 21.20
C SER A 181 -18.38 28.99 22.03
N GLU A 182 -19.69 28.76 22.14
CA GLU A 182 -20.60 29.58 22.97
C GLU A 182 -20.15 29.68 24.43
N LYS A 183 -19.56 28.62 24.96
CA LYS A 183 -19.11 28.55 26.37
C LYS A 183 -17.87 29.41 26.62
N ASP A 184 -16.99 29.50 25.63
CA ASP A 184 -15.63 30.01 25.77
C ASP A 184 -15.43 31.35 25.05
N GLN A 185 -16.41 31.83 24.29
CA GLN A 185 -16.28 33.08 23.53
C GLN A 185 -16.16 34.32 24.44
N ALA A 186 -16.85 34.33 25.58
CA ALA A 186 -16.93 35.49 26.46
C ALA A 186 -15.59 35.91 27.10
N GLN A 187 -14.68 34.96 27.35
CA GLN A 187 -13.35 35.23 27.92
C GLN A 187 -12.41 36.01 26.98
N TYR A 188 -12.73 36.06 25.68
CA TYR A 188 -11.92 36.72 24.67
C TYR A 188 -12.42 38.10 24.27
N TRP A 189 -13.53 38.55 24.86
CA TRP A 189 -14.13 39.84 24.55
C TRP A 189 -13.23 41.00 24.98
N TYR A 190 -12.80 41.82 24.03
CA TYR A 190 -11.86 42.91 24.28
C TYR A 190 -12.54 44.26 24.55
N ARG A 191 -13.75 44.48 24.00
CA ARG A 191 -14.46 45.76 24.08
C ARG A 191 -15.08 45.98 25.46
N LYS A 192 -14.32 46.60 26.37
CA LYS A 192 -14.75 46.91 27.74
C LYS A 192 -16.00 47.80 27.81
N ASP A 193 -16.28 48.57 26.75
CA ASP A 193 -17.38 49.53 26.69
C ASP A 193 -18.72 48.91 26.27
N GLN A 194 -18.74 47.63 25.86
CA GLN A 194 -19.93 46.92 25.38
C GLN A 194 -20.09 45.59 26.12
N PRO A 195 -21.31 45.24 26.59
CA PRO A 195 -21.56 43.93 27.16
C PRO A 195 -21.38 42.86 26.08
N HIS A 196 -20.73 41.76 26.43
CA HIS A 196 -20.56 40.63 25.51
C HIS A 196 -21.92 40.01 25.17
N SER A 197 -22.19 39.86 23.87
CA SER A 197 -23.28 39.06 23.32
C SER A 197 -22.68 37.97 22.44
N PHE A 198 -23.21 36.75 22.53
CA PHE A 198 -22.75 35.65 21.69
C PHE A 198 -22.84 36.01 20.20
N VAL A 199 -21.71 35.95 19.50
CA VAL A 199 -21.58 36.15 18.07
C VAL A 199 -21.64 34.78 17.41
N SER A 200 -22.74 34.54 16.68
CA SER A 200 -22.92 33.30 15.94
C SER A 200 -21.96 33.17 14.76
N VAL A 201 -21.77 31.94 14.29
CA VAL A 201 -20.98 31.61 13.10
C VAL A 201 -21.44 32.42 11.87
N ASP A 202 -22.75 32.61 11.69
CA ASP A 202 -23.31 33.41 10.60
C ASP A 202 -22.89 34.87 10.65
N ASN A 203 -22.81 35.46 11.85
CA ASN A 203 -22.35 36.84 12.00
C ASN A 203 -20.86 36.98 11.67
N PHE A 204 -20.03 36.00 12.05
CA PHE A 204 -18.63 35.97 11.63
C PHE A 204 -18.49 35.89 10.12
N ILE A 205 -19.31 35.09 9.43
CA ILE A 205 -19.29 34.98 7.96
C ILE A 205 -19.66 36.31 7.31
N VAL A 206 -20.68 37.00 7.84
CA VAL A 206 -21.06 38.34 7.34
C VAL A 206 -19.92 39.34 7.53
N ALA A 207 -19.19 39.27 8.65
CA ALA A 207 -18.00 40.09 8.88
C ALA A 207 -16.86 39.72 7.92
N PHE A 208 -16.62 38.42 7.72
CA PHE A 208 -15.57 37.89 6.84
C PHE A 208 -15.78 38.34 5.39
N ASN A 209 -17.01 38.27 4.87
CA ASN A 209 -17.34 38.75 3.52
C ASN A 209 -17.05 40.25 3.30
N LYS A 210 -16.99 41.04 4.37
CA LYS A 210 -16.64 42.48 4.32
C LYS A 210 -15.14 42.73 4.54
N PHE A 211 -14.40 41.73 5.00
CA PHE A 211 -12.99 41.85 5.30
C PHE A 211 -12.15 41.87 4.02
N HIS A 212 -11.09 42.67 4.01
CA HIS A 212 -10.28 42.94 2.81
C HIS A 212 -9.67 41.67 2.19
N THR A 213 -9.30 40.67 3.02
CA THR A 213 -8.75 39.39 2.56
C THR A 213 -9.71 38.64 1.63
N VAL A 214 -11.01 38.63 1.93
CA VAL A 214 -12.02 37.94 1.11
C VAL A 214 -12.28 38.66 -0.18
N GLN A 215 -12.28 39.99 -0.16
CA GLN A 215 -12.47 40.78 -1.38
C GLN A 215 -11.36 40.48 -2.38
N LYS A 216 -10.10 40.49 -1.92
CA LYS A 216 -8.95 40.13 -2.75
C LYS A 216 -9.02 38.68 -3.26
N LEU A 217 -9.37 37.72 -2.39
CA LEU A 217 -9.52 36.33 -2.78
C LEU A 217 -10.66 36.15 -3.82
N ASN A 218 -11.79 36.81 -3.62
CA ASN A 218 -12.90 36.78 -4.58
C ASN A 218 -12.53 37.44 -5.90
N GLU A 219 -11.79 38.55 -5.88
CA GLU A 219 -11.26 39.18 -7.10
C GLU A 219 -10.37 38.21 -7.87
N GLU A 220 -9.43 37.54 -7.19
CA GLU A 220 -8.55 36.52 -7.78
C GLU A 220 -9.35 35.34 -8.33
N LEU A 221 -10.33 34.82 -7.59
CA LEU A 221 -11.20 33.72 -8.05
C LEU A 221 -12.14 34.13 -9.20
N CYS A 222 -12.52 35.40 -9.29
CA CYS A 222 -13.32 35.93 -10.39
C CYS A 222 -12.51 36.13 -11.67
N THR A 223 -11.17 36.17 -11.59
CA THR A 223 -10.35 36.25 -12.79
C THR A 223 -10.48 34.94 -13.59
N PRO A 224 -10.97 35.00 -14.85
CA PRO A 224 -11.17 33.79 -15.63
C PRO A 224 -9.83 33.15 -15.98
N PHE A 225 -9.64 31.88 -15.61
CA PHE A 225 -8.42 31.15 -15.95
C PHE A 225 -8.33 30.91 -17.47
N HIS A 226 -7.36 31.57 -18.12
CA HIS A 226 -7.11 31.41 -19.55
C HIS A 226 -6.39 30.09 -19.86
N LYS A 227 -7.15 29.03 -20.16
CA LYS A 227 -6.61 27.69 -20.53
C LYS A 227 -5.55 27.69 -21.64
N CYS A 228 -5.48 28.72 -22.47
CA CYS A 228 -4.48 28.81 -23.56
C CYS A 228 -3.06 29.10 -23.05
N GLU A 229 -2.92 29.63 -21.84
CA GLU A 229 -1.62 29.94 -21.22
C GLU A 229 -1.01 28.74 -20.49
N SER A 230 -1.80 27.70 -20.20
CA SER A 230 -1.32 26.50 -19.52
C SER A 230 -0.81 25.43 -20.48
N HIS A 231 0.29 24.79 -20.10
CA HIS A 231 0.85 23.69 -20.87
C HIS A 231 -0.11 22.48 -20.87
N LYS A 232 -0.26 21.79 -22.00
CA LYS A 232 -1.13 20.59 -22.10
C LYS A 232 -0.78 19.46 -21.11
N SER A 233 0.43 19.49 -20.54
CA SER A 233 0.90 18.54 -19.52
C SER A 233 0.91 19.11 -18.10
N ALA A 234 0.30 20.27 -17.86
CA ALA A 234 0.20 20.86 -16.53
C ALA A 234 -0.69 20.01 -15.59
N LEU A 235 -1.67 19.31 -16.14
CA LEU A 235 -2.51 18.34 -15.45
C LEU A 235 -2.41 16.97 -16.13
N SER A 236 -2.16 15.93 -15.34
CA SER A 236 -2.26 14.54 -15.83
C SER A 236 -3.71 14.10 -15.77
N PHE A 237 -4.25 13.67 -16.91
CA PHE A 237 -5.57 13.02 -16.98
C PHE A 237 -5.48 11.50 -16.94
N ASN A 238 -4.26 10.95 -16.93
CA ASN A 238 -4.03 9.53 -16.79
C ASN A 238 -4.05 9.15 -15.31
N ILE A 239 -4.87 8.14 -14.98
CA ILE A 239 -4.98 7.60 -13.62
C ILE A 239 -3.63 7.03 -13.14
N TYR A 240 -2.87 6.41 -14.05
CA TYR A 240 -1.57 5.82 -13.74
C TYR A 240 -0.46 6.55 -14.48
N SER A 241 0.64 6.85 -13.78
CA SER A 241 1.79 7.56 -14.36
C SER A 241 2.65 6.71 -15.29
N LEU A 242 2.63 5.39 -15.15
CA LEU A 242 3.48 4.46 -15.92
C LEU A 242 2.68 3.71 -16.99
N GLY A 243 3.37 3.30 -18.05
CA GLY A 243 2.81 2.40 -19.05
C GLY A 243 2.46 1.04 -18.45
N LYS A 244 1.47 0.33 -19.01
CA LYS A 244 1.02 -0.99 -18.50
C LYS A 244 2.18 -2.00 -18.37
N TRP A 245 3.08 -2.03 -19.34
CA TRP A 245 4.22 -2.94 -19.33
C TRP A 245 5.26 -2.59 -18.25
N GLU A 246 5.56 -1.31 -18.10
CA GLU A 246 6.48 -0.83 -17.06
C GLU A 246 5.93 -1.10 -15.66
N LEU A 247 4.61 -0.92 -15.48
CA LEU A 247 3.94 -1.22 -14.23
C LEU A 247 4.04 -2.70 -13.87
N LEU A 248 3.82 -3.59 -14.86
CA LEU A 248 4.00 -5.03 -14.66
C LEU A 248 5.45 -5.37 -14.28
N LYS A 249 6.43 -4.80 -14.99
CA LYS A 249 7.87 -5.02 -14.73
C LYS A 249 8.26 -4.56 -13.32
N THR A 250 7.80 -3.39 -12.89
CA THR A 250 8.07 -2.83 -11.56
C THR A 250 7.42 -3.65 -10.46
N CYS A 251 6.15 -4.04 -10.62
CA CYS A 251 5.47 -4.92 -9.66
C CYS A 251 6.11 -6.31 -9.59
N MET A 252 6.62 -6.84 -10.71
CA MET A 252 7.36 -8.10 -10.75
C MET A 252 8.71 -8.02 -10.03
N ALA A 253 9.47 -6.94 -10.26
CA ALA A 253 10.71 -6.69 -9.53
C ALA A 253 10.47 -6.56 -8.02
N ARG A 254 9.38 -5.88 -7.63
CA ARG A 254 8.96 -5.75 -6.23
C ARG A 254 8.62 -7.11 -5.62
N GLU A 255 7.79 -7.92 -6.27
CA GLU A 255 7.40 -9.23 -5.74
C GLU A 255 8.61 -10.17 -5.64
N TRP A 256 9.52 -10.14 -6.61
CA TRP A 256 10.78 -10.88 -6.54
C TRP A 256 11.64 -10.47 -5.35
N LEU A 257 11.76 -9.17 -5.11
CA LEU A 257 12.49 -8.63 -3.95
C LEU A 257 11.84 -9.07 -2.63
N LEU A 258 10.51 -9.07 -2.54
CA LEU A 258 9.78 -9.56 -1.37
C LEU A 258 9.99 -11.06 -1.15
N ILE A 259 10.00 -11.87 -2.21
CA ILE A 259 10.30 -13.30 -2.14
C ILE A 259 11.73 -13.51 -1.63
N LYS A 260 12.71 -12.76 -2.16
CA LYS A 260 14.11 -12.84 -1.72
C LYS A 260 14.31 -12.44 -0.27
N ARG A 261 13.66 -11.35 0.18
CA ARG A 261 13.74 -10.89 1.58
C ARG A 261 13.04 -11.85 2.55
N ASN A 262 11.98 -12.52 2.11
CA ASN A 262 11.28 -13.53 2.88
C ASN A 262 11.69 -14.97 2.47
N SER A 263 12.94 -15.15 2.03
CA SER A 263 13.45 -16.44 1.55
C SER A 263 13.41 -17.52 2.63
N PHE A 264 13.60 -17.14 3.89
CA PHE A 264 13.54 -18.05 5.03
C PHE A 264 12.23 -18.85 5.08
N VAL A 265 11.08 -18.20 4.83
CA VAL A 265 9.77 -18.88 4.83
C VAL A 265 9.70 -19.89 3.68
N TYR A 266 10.18 -19.54 2.49
CA TYR A 266 10.17 -20.44 1.34
C TYR A 266 11.11 -21.63 1.52
N VAL A 267 12.35 -21.38 1.97
CA VAL A 267 13.33 -22.42 2.25
C VAL A 267 12.83 -23.37 3.33
N SER A 268 12.23 -22.86 4.41
CA SER A 268 11.68 -23.69 5.48
C SER A 268 10.52 -24.56 4.99
N LYS A 269 9.64 -24.03 4.12
CA LYS A 269 8.55 -24.80 3.50
C LYS A 269 9.08 -25.95 2.63
N THR A 270 10.05 -25.67 1.75
CA THR A 270 10.65 -26.71 0.89
C THR A 270 11.41 -27.75 1.74
N LEU A 271 12.13 -27.33 2.79
CA LEU A 271 12.79 -28.26 3.71
C LEU A 271 11.79 -29.16 4.44
N GLN A 272 10.69 -28.59 4.95
CA GLN A 272 9.61 -29.35 5.59
C GLN A 272 9.01 -30.37 4.61
N LEU A 273 8.81 -29.99 3.34
CA LEU A 273 8.32 -30.89 2.30
C LEU A 273 9.29 -32.07 2.08
N VAL A 274 10.59 -31.82 2.01
CA VAL A 274 11.62 -32.86 1.88
C VAL A 274 11.60 -33.81 3.08
N VAL A 275 11.53 -33.30 4.31
CA VAL A 275 11.46 -34.15 5.52
C VAL A 275 10.22 -35.05 5.49
N ILE A 276 9.05 -34.50 5.13
CA ILE A 276 7.81 -35.28 5.02
C ILE A 276 7.92 -36.32 3.89
N ALA A 277 8.53 -35.97 2.75
CA ALA A 277 8.77 -36.92 1.66
C ALA A 277 9.67 -38.09 2.09
N LEU A 278 10.73 -37.83 2.87
CA LEU A 278 11.60 -38.85 3.44
C LEU A 278 10.85 -39.77 4.42
N ILE A 279 9.98 -39.22 5.26
CA ILE A 279 9.13 -40.01 6.14
C ILE A 279 8.17 -40.88 5.31
N THR A 280 7.54 -40.31 4.29
CA THR A 280 6.58 -41.01 3.44
C THR A 280 7.23 -42.17 2.69
N MET A 281 8.40 -41.94 2.07
CA MET A 281 9.09 -43.00 1.32
C MET A 281 9.56 -44.15 2.22
N THR A 282 9.88 -43.89 3.50
CA THR A 282 10.29 -44.94 4.44
C THR A 282 9.10 -45.77 4.94
N ILE A 283 7.93 -45.15 5.11
CA ILE A 283 6.67 -45.84 5.45
C ILE A 283 6.26 -46.78 4.32
N PHE A 284 6.27 -46.29 3.08
CA PHE A 284 5.80 -47.02 1.90
C PHE A 284 6.96 -47.68 1.12
N ILE A 285 7.99 -48.14 1.79
CA ILE A 285 9.17 -48.71 1.10
C ILE A 285 8.80 -49.99 0.32
N ARG A 286 9.23 -50.07 -0.94
CA ARG A 286 8.91 -51.17 -1.86
C ARG A 286 9.20 -52.55 -1.30
N THR A 287 10.30 -52.72 -0.56
CA THR A 287 10.75 -54.01 -0.02
C THR A 287 9.76 -54.61 0.99
N ARG A 288 8.83 -53.82 1.53
CA ARG A 288 7.78 -54.27 2.45
C ARG A 288 6.46 -54.60 1.77
N MET A 289 6.31 -54.32 0.46
CA MET A 289 5.05 -54.51 -0.25
C MET A 289 5.05 -55.78 -1.10
N LYS A 290 4.10 -56.69 -0.83
CA LYS A 290 3.87 -57.91 -1.62
C LYS A 290 2.71 -57.72 -2.61
N LEU A 291 2.55 -58.63 -3.56
CA LEU A 291 1.45 -58.60 -4.55
C LEU A 291 0.13 -59.08 -3.92
N ASP A 292 -0.44 -58.29 -3.01
CA ASP A 292 -1.73 -58.59 -2.35
C ASP A 292 -2.67 -57.38 -2.40
N LEU A 293 -3.98 -57.61 -2.24
CA LEU A 293 -5.01 -56.56 -2.24
C LEU A 293 -4.76 -55.47 -1.18
N VAL A 294 -4.14 -55.85 -0.04
CA VAL A 294 -3.78 -54.91 1.04
C VAL A 294 -2.64 -53.98 0.63
N HIS A 295 -1.69 -54.46 -0.16
CA HIS A 295 -0.59 -53.61 -0.63
C HIS A 295 -1.04 -52.70 -1.79
N ALA A 296 -2.01 -53.14 -2.60
CA ALA A 296 -2.65 -52.27 -3.59
C ALA A 296 -3.31 -51.04 -2.94
N SER A 297 -3.96 -51.20 -1.79
CA SER A 297 -4.52 -50.07 -1.04
C SER A 297 -3.44 -49.17 -0.43
N TYR A 298 -2.27 -49.70 -0.07
CA TYR A 298 -1.12 -48.88 0.34
C TYR A 298 -0.56 -48.03 -0.80
N TYR A 299 -0.46 -48.57 -2.02
CA TYR A 299 -0.09 -47.78 -3.19
C TYR A 299 -1.09 -46.65 -3.44
N LEU A 300 -2.39 -46.95 -3.48
CA LEU A 300 -3.43 -45.94 -3.65
C LEU A 300 -3.39 -44.89 -2.52
N GLY A 301 -3.22 -45.32 -1.27
CA GLY A 301 -3.08 -44.44 -0.11
C GLY A 301 -1.88 -43.52 -0.20
N SER A 302 -0.74 -44.01 -0.71
CA SER A 302 0.46 -43.18 -0.92
C SER A 302 0.27 -42.11 -2.00
N LEU A 303 -0.42 -42.45 -3.09
CA LEU A 303 -0.74 -41.53 -4.18
C LEU A 303 -1.73 -40.45 -3.73
N PHE A 304 -2.75 -40.85 -2.99
CA PHE A 304 -3.70 -39.93 -2.36
C PHE A 304 -3.03 -39.00 -1.34
N TYR A 305 -2.10 -39.53 -0.53
CA TYR A 305 -1.34 -38.73 0.42
C TYR A 305 -0.48 -37.67 -0.27
N ALA A 306 0.16 -38.01 -1.39
CA ALA A 306 0.92 -37.05 -2.21
C ALA A 306 0.04 -35.89 -2.70
N LEU A 307 -1.17 -36.19 -3.16
CA LEU A 307 -2.14 -35.20 -3.60
C LEU A 307 -2.58 -34.27 -2.47
N ILE A 308 -3.01 -34.82 -1.33
CA ILE A 308 -3.39 -34.02 -0.15
C ILE A 308 -2.22 -33.18 0.34
N ARG A 309 -1.00 -33.73 0.36
CA ARG A 309 0.16 -33.01 0.89
C ARG A 309 0.50 -31.77 0.08
N LEU A 310 0.50 -31.88 -1.25
CA LEU A 310 0.73 -30.73 -2.13
C LEU A 310 -0.44 -29.74 -2.11
N MET A 311 -1.67 -30.22 -1.95
CA MET A 311 -2.85 -29.35 -1.81
C MET A 311 -2.82 -28.52 -0.51
N THR A 312 -2.55 -29.16 0.63
CA THR A 312 -2.47 -28.50 1.95
C THR A 312 -1.29 -27.52 2.07
N THR A 313 -0.27 -27.65 1.22
CA THR A 313 0.83 -26.66 1.16
C THR A 313 0.32 -25.26 0.76
N GLY A 314 -0.78 -25.19 0.00
CA GLY A 314 -1.43 -23.93 -0.36
C GLY A 314 -2.04 -23.15 0.81
N VAL A 315 -2.36 -23.79 1.94
CA VAL A 315 -2.89 -23.13 3.15
C VAL A 315 -1.95 -22.02 3.63
N ALA A 316 -0.65 -22.25 3.58
CA ALA A 316 0.32 -21.26 4.01
C ALA A 316 0.38 -20.02 3.07
N GLU A 317 -0.16 -20.09 1.86
CA GLU A 317 -0.32 -18.92 0.97
C GLU A 317 -1.52 -18.06 1.35
N LEU A 318 -2.54 -18.63 2.01
CA LEU A 318 -3.69 -17.90 2.54
C LEU A 318 -3.22 -16.81 3.52
N ALA A 319 -2.50 -17.21 4.58
CA ALA A 319 -2.01 -16.29 5.61
C ALA A 319 -1.05 -15.23 5.05
N LEU A 320 -0.17 -15.63 4.12
CA LEU A 320 0.75 -14.69 3.45
C LEU A 320 0.02 -13.69 2.55
N THR A 321 -1.09 -14.09 1.92
CA THR A 321 -1.88 -13.19 1.07
C THR A 321 -2.68 -12.22 1.92
N VAL A 322 -3.38 -12.70 2.95
CA VAL A 322 -4.22 -11.84 3.82
C VAL A 322 -3.40 -10.74 4.48
N SER A 323 -2.19 -11.07 4.99
CA SER A 323 -1.31 -10.07 5.61
C SER A 323 -0.86 -8.95 4.67
N ARG A 324 -0.92 -9.16 3.34
CA ARG A 324 -0.53 -8.17 2.32
C ARG A 324 -1.71 -7.36 1.76
N LEU A 325 -2.95 -7.82 1.97
CA LEU A 325 -4.12 -7.21 1.35
C LEU A 325 -4.37 -5.78 1.82
N SER A 326 -4.15 -5.47 3.10
CA SER A 326 -4.34 -4.10 3.63
C SER A 326 -3.45 -3.08 2.92
N VAL A 327 -2.16 -3.42 2.73
CA VAL A 327 -1.19 -2.58 1.99
C VAL A 327 -1.59 -2.48 0.52
N PHE A 328 -2.02 -3.58 -0.08
CA PHE A 328 -2.51 -3.58 -1.46
C PHE A 328 -3.68 -2.62 -1.65
N TYR A 329 -4.70 -2.67 -0.78
CA TYR A 329 -5.86 -1.79 -0.89
C TYR A 329 -5.48 -0.32 -0.71
N LYS A 330 -4.66 0.00 0.30
CA LYS A 330 -4.12 1.35 0.48
C LYS A 330 -3.46 1.87 -0.80
N GLN A 331 -2.55 1.10 -1.39
CA GLN A 331 -1.79 1.52 -2.57
C GLN A 331 -2.66 1.60 -3.84
N ARG A 332 -3.65 0.71 -3.98
CA ARG A 332 -4.63 0.73 -5.08
C ARG A 332 -5.51 1.97 -5.00
N ASP A 333 -5.99 2.30 -3.81
CA ASP A 333 -6.90 3.43 -3.58
C ASP A 333 -6.15 4.77 -3.74
N CYS A 334 -4.84 4.79 -3.51
CA CYS A 334 -3.93 5.88 -3.90
C CYS A 334 -3.51 5.85 -5.38
N TYR A 335 -4.15 5.02 -6.23
CA TYR A 335 -3.88 4.90 -7.67
C TYR A 335 -2.42 4.58 -8.05
N LEU A 336 -1.64 3.93 -7.17
CA LEU A 336 -0.26 3.56 -7.50
C LEU A 336 -0.20 2.45 -8.56
N TYR A 337 -1.05 1.43 -8.44
CA TYR A 337 -1.18 0.37 -9.42
C TYR A 337 -2.54 -0.37 -9.31
N PRO A 338 -3.06 -0.94 -10.42
CA PRO A 338 -4.30 -1.70 -10.44
C PRO A 338 -4.11 -3.14 -9.93
N ALA A 339 -5.23 -3.81 -9.64
CA ALA A 339 -5.23 -5.18 -9.12
C ALA A 339 -4.50 -6.21 -10.00
N TRP A 340 -4.62 -6.11 -11.33
CA TRP A 340 -3.94 -7.05 -12.23
C TRP A 340 -2.41 -6.96 -12.14
N ALA A 341 -1.87 -5.75 -11.90
CA ALA A 341 -0.43 -5.53 -11.77
C ALA A 341 0.13 -6.13 -10.48
N TYR A 342 -0.71 -6.34 -9.47
CA TYR A 342 -0.37 -7.09 -8.26
C TYR A 342 -0.51 -8.60 -8.45
N SER A 343 -1.63 -9.05 -9.02
CA SER A 343 -1.98 -10.48 -9.08
C SER A 343 -1.16 -11.26 -10.09
N ILE A 344 -0.89 -10.70 -11.28
CA ILE A 344 -0.18 -11.41 -12.36
C ILE A 344 1.26 -11.75 -11.96
N PRO A 345 2.11 -10.81 -11.49
CA PRO A 345 3.46 -11.15 -11.09
C PRO A 345 3.51 -12.17 -9.95
N ALA A 346 2.58 -12.06 -9.00
CA ALA A 346 2.52 -12.98 -7.88
C ALA A 346 2.11 -14.40 -8.28
N ALA A 347 1.33 -14.57 -9.35
CA ALA A 347 1.05 -15.88 -9.94
C ALA A 347 2.25 -16.43 -10.73
N ILE A 348 2.81 -15.63 -11.64
CA ILE A 348 3.92 -16.05 -12.52
C ILE A 348 5.16 -16.45 -11.71
N LEU A 349 5.52 -15.65 -10.70
CA LEU A 349 6.73 -15.91 -9.90
C LEU A 349 6.62 -17.17 -9.04
N LYS A 350 5.42 -17.71 -8.81
CA LYS A 350 5.20 -18.94 -8.03
C LYS A 350 5.32 -20.21 -8.86
N ILE A 351 5.22 -20.12 -10.19
CA ILE A 351 5.31 -21.27 -11.10
C ILE A 351 6.62 -22.05 -10.91
N PRO A 352 7.82 -21.42 -10.91
CA PRO A 352 9.07 -22.15 -10.75
C PRO A 352 9.20 -22.84 -9.39
N PHE A 353 8.78 -22.19 -8.29
CA PHE A 353 8.85 -22.76 -6.94
C PHE A 353 7.96 -23.99 -6.80
N SER A 354 6.74 -23.91 -7.32
CA SER A 354 5.80 -25.03 -7.29
C SER A 354 6.27 -26.21 -8.13
N PHE A 355 6.94 -25.96 -9.27
CA PHE A 355 7.59 -26.99 -10.06
C PHE A 355 8.71 -27.67 -9.28
N ILE A 356 9.56 -26.91 -8.59
CA ILE A 356 10.63 -27.45 -7.74
C ILE A 356 10.05 -28.34 -6.63
N ASP A 357 9.01 -27.88 -5.93
CA ASP A 357 8.37 -28.65 -4.86
C ASP A 357 7.75 -29.96 -5.38
N ALA A 358 7.04 -29.92 -6.51
CA ALA A 358 6.48 -31.11 -7.15
C ALA A 358 7.58 -32.08 -7.64
N PHE A 359 8.67 -31.54 -8.20
CA PHE A 359 9.83 -32.31 -8.63
C PHE A 359 10.51 -33.00 -7.46
N LEU A 360 10.82 -32.27 -6.38
CA LEU A 360 11.45 -32.83 -5.19
C LEU A 360 10.61 -33.95 -4.57
N TRP A 361 9.29 -33.74 -4.45
CA TRP A 361 8.39 -34.76 -3.94
C TRP A 361 8.43 -36.02 -4.80
N THR A 362 8.25 -35.87 -6.12
CA THR A 362 8.17 -37.00 -7.05
C THR A 362 9.51 -37.73 -7.13
N ALA A 363 10.63 -37.00 -7.24
CA ALA A 363 11.96 -37.58 -7.34
C ALA A 363 12.34 -38.42 -6.11
N LEU A 364 11.97 -37.96 -4.90
CA LEU A 364 12.27 -38.68 -3.66
C LEU A 364 11.37 -39.90 -3.44
N THR A 365 10.08 -39.79 -3.77
CA THR A 365 9.09 -40.81 -3.40
C THR A 365 8.90 -41.89 -4.48
N TYR A 366 8.96 -41.53 -5.76
CA TYR A 366 8.44 -42.38 -6.85
C TYR A 366 9.10 -43.77 -6.93
N TYR A 367 10.42 -43.81 -7.08
CA TYR A 367 11.16 -45.06 -7.24
C TYR A 367 11.34 -45.82 -5.92
N VAL A 368 11.38 -45.12 -4.79
CA VAL A 368 11.54 -45.71 -3.45
C VAL A 368 10.28 -46.45 -3.01
N ILE A 369 9.12 -45.85 -3.27
CA ILE A 369 7.82 -46.50 -3.02
C ILE A 369 7.62 -47.67 -3.99
N GLY A 370 8.20 -47.58 -5.18
CA GLY A 370 8.17 -48.65 -6.16
C GLY A 370 6.96 -48.59 -7.06
N TYR A 371 6.58 -47.38 -7.52
CA TYR A 371 5.63 -47.22 -8.61
C TYR A 371 6.19 -47.81 -9.92
N SER A 372 5.41 -47.69 -11.01
CA SER A 372 5.82 -48.20 -12.33
C SER A 372 7.20 -47.64 -12.73
N PRO A 373 8.14 -48.47 -13.24
CA PRO A 373 9.48 -48.01 -13.59
C PRO A 373 9.54 -47.18 -14.89
N GLU A 374 8.42 -47.04 -15.60
CA GLU A 374 8.35 -46.35 -16.88
C GLU A 374 8.57 -44.83 -16.71
N PRO A 375 9.56 -44.22 -17.40
CA PRO A 375 9.85 -42.78 -17.25
C PRO A 375 8.68 -41.91 -17.71
N GLU A 376 7.87 -42.38 -18.67
CA GLU A 376 6.67 -41.67 -19.09
C GLU A 376 5.68 -41.48 -17.94
N ARG A 377 5.46 -42.51 -17.11
CA ARG A 377 4.56 -42.41 -15.96
C ARG A 377 5.11 -41.53 -14.85
N PHE A 378 6.43 -41.48 -14.70
CA PHE A 378 7.09 -40.52 -13.81
C PHE A 378 6.77 -39.07 -14.20
N PHE A 379 6.95 -38.72 -15.48
CA PHE A 379 6.68 -37.35 -15.95
C PHE A 379 5.18 -37.02 -15.92
N ARG A 380 4.28 -37.98 -16.19
CA ARG A 380 2.84 -37.79 -16.05
C ARG A 380 2.46 -37.49 -14.60
N GLN A 381 2.98 -38.26 -13.64
CA GLN A 381 2.72 -38.02 -12.22
C GLN A 381 3.30 -36.67 -11.77
N LEU A 382 4.53 -36.35 -12.17
CA LEU A 382 5.14 -35.04 -11.88
C LEU A 382 4.27 -33.88 -12.39
N PHE A 383 3.79 -33.98 -13.63
CA PHE A 383 2.95 -32.95 -14.24
C PHE A 383 1.62 -32.80 -13.49
N LEU A 384 0.95 -33.89 -13.13
CA LEU A 384 -0.30 -33.86 -12.36
C LEU A 384 -0.09 -33.24 -10.96
N LEU A 385 0.97 -33.65 -10.26
CA LEU A 385 1.31 -33.10 -8.95
C LEU A 385 1.65 -31.60 -9.02
N PHE A 386 2.34 -31.17 -10.09
CA PHE A 386 2.59 -29.75 -10.36
C PHE A 386 1.29 -28.96 -10.58
N LEU A 387 0.36 -29.47 -11.39
CA LEU A 387 -0.93 -28.82 -11.65
C LEU A 387 -1.78 -28.70 -10.37
N ILE A 388 -1.83 -29.77 -9.56
CA ILE A 388 -2.53 -29.73 -8.26
C ILE A 388 -1.90 -28.70 -7.33
N HIS A 389 -0.58 -28.63 -7.28
CA HIS A 389 0.10 -27.65 -6.44
C HIS A 389 -0.19 -26.20 -6.90
N GLN A 390 -0.14 -25.93 -8.21
CA GLN A 390 -0.52 -24.62 -8.79
C GLN A 390 -1.98 -24.23 -8.51
N MET A 391 -2.89 -25.20 -8.69
CA MET A 391 -4.31 -25.02 -8.42
C MET A 391 -4.52 -24.68 -6.94
N ALA A 392 -3.88 -25.42 -6.02
CA ALA A 392 -4.00 -25.20 -4.59
C ALA A 392 -3.54 -23.79 -4.20
N ILE A 393 -2.34 -23.36 -4.65
CA ILE A 393 -1.83 -22.00 -4.40
C ILE A 393 -2.84 -20.96 -4.90
N SER A 394 -3.39 -21.14 -6.11
CA SER A 394 -4.34 -20.20 -6.70
C SER A 394 -5.67 -20.16 -5.96
N LEU A 395 -6.19 -21.32 -5.54
CA LEU A 395 -7.42 -21.45 -4.78
C LEU A 395 -7.31 -20.76 -3.42
N PHE A 396 -6.26 -21.01 -2.65
CA PHE A 396 -6.07 -20.37 -1.35
C PHE A 396 -5.83 -18.87 -1.47
N ARG A 397 -5.18 -18.39 -2.53
CA ARG A 397 -5.08 -16.95 -2.83
C ARG A 397 -6.44 -16.33 -3.14
N PHE A 398 -7.27 -17.03 -3.90
CA PHE A 398 -8.64 -16.59 -4.17
C PHE A 398 -9.46 -16.52 -2.88
N ILE A 399 -9.42 -17.56 -2.05
CA ILE A 399 -10.09 -17.59 -0.74
C ILE A 399 -9.61 -16.42 0.12
N ALA A 400 -8.30 -16.16 0.21
CA ALA A 400 -7.76 -15.01 0.96
C ALA A 400 -8.32 -13.67 0.46
N SER A 401 -8.50 -13.51 -0.85
CA SER A 401 -8.98 -12.26 -1.44
C SER A 401 -10.46 -11.98 -1.14
N VAL A 402 -11.27 -13.03 -1.06
CA VAL A 402 -12.71 -12.97 -0.78
C VAL A 402 -12.95 -12.92 0.73
N ILE A 403 -12.33 -13.85 1.46
CA ILE A 403 -12.45 -14.04 2.89
C ILE A 403 -11.24 -13.40 3.56
N ARG A 404 -11.44 -12.12 3.91
CA ARG A 404 -10.38 -11.23 4.43
C ARG A 404 -10.02 -11.50 5.89
N ASP A 405 -10.68 -12.47 6.53
CA ASP A 405 -10.43 -12.89 7.90
C ASP A 405 -9.75 -14.29 7.95
N PRO A 406 -8.47 -14.38 8.39
CA PRO A 406 -7.71 -15.64 8.36
C PRO A 406 -8.34 -16.82 9.11
N PRO A 407 -8.87 -16.67 10.35
CA PRO A 407 -9.49 -17.78 11.08
C PRO A 407 -10.73 -18.32 10.36
N PHE A 408 -11.56 -17.44 9.82
CA PHE A 408 -12.75 -17.86 9.07
C PHE A 408 -12.38 -18.49 7.72
N ALA A 409 -11.36 -17.96 7.04
CA ALA A 409 -10.85 -18.52 5.79
C ALA A 409 -10.24 -19.92 5.97
N ALA A 410 -9.60 -20.21 7.11
CA ALA A 410 -9.07 -21.54 7.42
C ALA A 410 -10.18 -22.61 7.53
N ASN A 411 -11.40 -22.24 7.93
CA ASN A 411 -12.53 -23.18 7.98
C ASN A 411 -13.02 -23.62 6.60
N PHE A 412 -12.66 -22.90 5.53
CA PHE A 412 -12.94 -23.34 4.15
C PHE A 412 -12.10 -24.56 3.74
N GLU A 413 -11.12 -24.97 4.56
CA GLU A 413 -10.48 -26.28 4.44
C GLU A 413 -11.48 -27.44 4.55
N ILE A 414 -12.62 -27.25 5.21
CA ILE A 414 -13.69 -28.25 5.29
C ILE A 414 -14.28 -28.56 3.90
N ILE A 415 -14.27 -27.59 2.97
CA ILE A 415 -14.70 -27.80 1.58
C ILE A 415 -13.70 -28.70 0.84
N LEU A 416 -12.40 -28.69 1.20
CA LEU A 416 -11.43 -29.66 0.69
C LEU A 416 -11.73 -31.09 1.19
N THR A 417 -12.29 -31.24 2.38
CA THR A 417 -12.62 -32.55 2.97
C THR A 417 -13.83 -33.21 2.30
N ILE A 418 -14.76 -32.45 1.74
CA ILE A 418 -15.90 -33.00 0.96
C ILE A 418 -15.40 -33.55 -0.39
N GLN A 419 -14.32 -32.96 -0.92
CA GLN A 419 -13.73 -33.28 -2.21
C GLN A 419 -12.91 -34.58 -2.23
N THR A 420 -12.60 -35.16 -1.07
CA THR A 420 -11.84 -36.42 -0.94
C THR A 420 -12.72 -37.67 -0.94
N PHE A 421 -14.05 -37.54 -0.94
CA PHE A 421 -14.95 -38.70 -0.87
C PHE A 421 -15.29 -39.25 -2.27
N PRO A 422 -15.25 -40.58 -2.47
CA PRO A 422 -15.71 -41.20 -3.70
C PRO A 422 -17.17 -40.84 -4.03
N ALA A 423 -17.45 -40.53 -5.29
CA ALA A 423 -18.79 -40.16 -5.77
C ALA A 423 -19.88 -41.20 -5.45
N ALA A 424 -19.51 -42.48 -5.31
CA ALA A 424 -20.40 -43.58 -4.97
C ALA A 424 -20.91 -43.52 -3.51
N LEU A 425 -20.13 -42.94 -2.60
CA LEU A 425 -20.45 -42.81 -1.17
C LEU A 425 -21.18 -41.49 -0.85
N LEU A 426 -21.22 -40.55 -1.80
CA LEU A 426 -21.87 -39.26 -1.62
C LEU A 426 -23.39 -39.36 -1.86
N PRO A 427 -24.22 -38.77 -0.97
CA PRO A 427 -25.65 -38.60 -1.20
C PRO A 427 -25.92 -37.93 -2.55
N SER A 428 -27.04 -38.27 -3.21
CA SER A 428 -27.36 -37.78 -4.57
C SER A 428 -27.31 -36.25 -4.71
N TRP A 429 -27.63 -35.51 -3.64
CA TRP A 429 -27.59 -34.04 -3.62
C TRP A 429 -26.18 -33.44 -3.45
N LEU A 430 -25.17 -34.23 -3.09
CA LEU A 430 -23.75 -33.82 -2.98
C LEU A 430 -22.89 -34.27 -4.16
N LYS A 431 -23.41 -35.13 -5.05
CA LYS A 431 -22.63 -35.69 -6.18
C LYS A 431 -22.06 -34.63 -7.13
N TRP A 432 -22.70 -33.46 -7.25
CA TRP A 432 -22.18 -32.37 -8.07
C TRP A 432 -20.85 -31.80 -7.53
N GLY A 433 -20.62 -31.87 -6.22
CA GLY A 433 -19.39 -31.38 -5.58
C GLY A 433 -18.15 -32.19 -5.98
N PHE A 434 -18.32 -33.47 -6.30
CA PHE A 434 -17.26 -34.31 -6.84
C PHE A 434 -16.74 -33.77 -8.18
N TRP A 435 -17.65 -33.37 -9.08
CA TRP A 435 -17.29 -32.84 -10.40
C TRP A 435 -16.66 -31.44 -10.36
N LEU A 436 -16.82 -30.73 -9.24
CA LEU A 436 -16.15 -29.45 -9.00
C LEU A 436 -14.72 -29.63 -8.46
N SER A 437 -14.37 -30.82 -7.95
CA SER A 437 -13.09 -31.05 -7.30
C SER A 437 -11.96 -31.34 -8.28
N PRO A 438 -10.90 -30.51 -8.33
CA PRO A 438 -9.68 -30.84 -9.07
C PRO A 438 -8.94 -32.05 -8.50
N LEU A 439 -9.09 -32.30 -7.19
CA LEU A 439 -8.48 -33.42 -6.48
C LEU A 439 -9.03 -34.75 -6.98
N ALA A 440 -10.36 -34.85 -7.17
CA ALA A 440 -11.01 -36.04 -7.71
C ALA A 440 -10.50 -36.41 -9.11
N TYR A 441 -10.36 -35.44 -10.01
CA TYR A 441 -9.79 -35.70 -11.35
C TYR A 441 -8.33 -36.14 -11.29
N SER A 442 -7.56 -35.59 -10.34
CA SER A 442 -6.14 -35.95 -10.20
C SER A 442 -5.96 -37.31 -9.54
N GLU A 443 -6.84 -37.71 -8.63
CA GLU A 443 -6.88 -39.06 -8.08
C GLU A 443 -7.16 -40.08 -9.17
N ILE A 444 -8.17 -39.83 -10.02
CA ILE A 444 -8.47 -40.68 -11.19
C ILE A 444 -7.30 -40.71 -12.19
N GLY A 445 -6.62 -39.58 -12.39
CA GLY A 445 -5.51 -39.48 -13.35
C GLY A 445 -4.21 -40.13 -12.87
N ILE A 446 -4.03 -40.30 -11.56
CA ILE A 446 -2.84 -40.89 -10.94
C ILE A 446 -3.01 -42.39 -10.67
N ALA A 447 -4.23 -42.85 -10.37
CA ALA A 447 -4.58 -44.27 -10.23
C ALA A 447 -4.54 -44.98 -11.59
#